data_AF-A0A2V8P357-F1
#
_entry.id   AF-A0A2V8P357-F1
#
_cell.length_a   1.000
_cell.length_b   1.000
_cell.length_c   1.000
_cell.angle_alpha   90.00
_cell.angle_beta   90.00
_cell.angle_gamma   90.00
#
_symmetry.space_group_name_H-M   'P 1'
#
loop_
_entity.id
_entity.type
_entity.pdbx_description
1 polymer ?
#
loop_
_entity_poly.entity_id
_entity_poly.type
_entity_poly.pdbx_seq_one_letter_code
_entity_poly.pdbx_strand_id
1 'polypeptide(L)'
;MKNAAALNQLLYVDLKTFLPCLNLMTTDKTSMAANLEVRVPFLNQEMLELGARMPTNLKLRGLKRKYILKRAAEKLLPREVVWRKKAGFGAPIRSWLRGPLRPMIDDLLSAET
;
A
#
# COMPACT_ATOMS: atom_id res chain seq x y z
N MET A 1 -0.07 9.81 -21.12
CA MET A 1 -0.81 8.71 -20.45
C MET A 1 -1.58 7.81 -21.42
N LYS A 2 -2.37 8.33 -22.38
CA LYS A 2 -3.17 7.51 -23.32
C LYS A 2 -2.38 6.43 -24.08
N ASN A 3 -1.10 6.66 -24.35
CA ASN A 3 -0.22 5.72 -25.07
C ASN A 3 0.72 4.91 -24.16
N ALA A 4 0.59 5.03 -22.82
CA ALA A 4 1.40 4.24 -21.90
C ALA A 4 0.85 2.81 -21.79
N ALA A 5 1.71 1.84 -21.50
CA ALA A 5 1.28 0.47 -21.23
C ALA A 5 0.21 0.42 -20.12
N ALA A 6 -0.78 -0.47 -20.24
CA ALA A 6 -1.93 -0.55 -19.33
C ALA A 6 -1.55 -0.59 -17.84
N LEU A 7 -0.50 -1.34 -17.48
CA LEU A 7 0.01 -1.38 -16.11
C LEU A 7 0.43 0.01 -15.60
N ASN A 8 1.10 0.82 -16.42
CA ASN A 8 1.52 2.16 -16.02
C ASN A 8 0.31 3.10 -15.87
N GLN A 9 -0.74 2.91 -16.67
CA GLN A 9 -1.96 3.68 -16.52
C GLN A 9 -2.65 3.36 -15.18
N LEU A 10 -2.73 2.08 -14.81
CA LEU A 10 -3.26 1.65 -13.52
C LEU A 10 -2.43 2.19 -12.34
N LEU A 11 -1.10 2.09 -12.41
CA LEU A 11 -0.21 2.61 -11.38
C LEU A 11 -0.31 4.14 -11.22
N TYR A 12 -0.56 4.87 -12.30
CA TYR A 12 -0.80 6.31 -12.24
C TYR A 12 -2.10 6.65 -11.48
N VAL A 13 -3.18 5.91 -11.74
CA VAL A 13 -4.43 6.09 -11.00
C VAL A 13 -4.19 5.83 -9.51
N ASP A 14 -3.54 4.72 -9.17
CA ASP A 14 -3.18 4.40 -7.77
C ASP A 14 -2.38 5.52 -7.11
N LEU A 15 -1.41 6.11 -7.83
CA LEU A 15 -0.59 7.21 -7.34
C LEU A 15 -1.40 8.51 -7.11
N LYS A 16 -2.53 8.68 -7.81
CA LYS A 16 -3.41 9.86 -7.69
C LYS A 16 -4.60 9.66 -6.77
N THR A 17 -4.97 8.42 -6.44
CA THR A 17 -6.15 8.13 -5.62
C THR A 17 -5.78 7.32 -4.39
N PHE A 18 -5.46 6.04 -4.54
CA PHE A 18 -5.28 5.11 -3.43
C PHE A 18 -4.10 5.51 -2.52
N LEU A 19 -2.97 5.89 -3.12
CA LEU A 19 -1.77 6.28 -2.39
C LEU A 19 -2.01 7.53 -1.51
N PRO A 20 -2.47 8.69 -2.04
CA PRO A 20 -2.70 9.87 -1.22
C PRO A 20 -3.90 9.71 -0.28
N CYS A 21 -5.03 9.16 -0.76
CA CYS A 21 -6.27 9.17 0.00
C CYS A 21 -6.34 8.12 1.11
N LEU A 22 -5.64 6.98 0.95
CA LEU A 22 -5.66 5.92 1.97
C LEU A 22 -4.30 5.80 2.66
N ASN A 23 -3.23 5.46 1.93
CA ASN A 23 -1.96 5.10 2.55
C ASN A 23 -1.31 6.30 3.25
N LEU A 24 -1.11 7.41 2.54
CA LEU A 24 -0.42 8.58 3.07
C LEU A 24 -1.27 9.28 4.12
N MET A 25 -2.56 9.52 3.85
CA MET A 25 -3.45 10.15 4.82
C MET A 25 -3.54 9.37 6.14
N THR A 26 -3.70 8.05 6.08
CA THR A 26 -3.81 7.24 7.31
C THR A 26 -2.49 7.24 8.07
N THR A 27 -1.37 7.07 7.38
CA THR A 27 -0.04 7.04 8.00
C THR A 27 0.29 8.37 8.67
N ASP A 28 0.04 9.48 7.98
CA ASP A 28 0.28 10.84 8.48
C ASP A 28 -0.55 11.15 9.73
N LYS A 29 -1.88 10.98 9.65
CA LYS A 29 -2.78 11.24 10.79
C LYS A 29 -2.47 10.37 12.00
N THR A 30 -2.19 9.08 11.79
CA THR A 30 -1.92 8.15 12.91
C THR A 30 -0.56 8.39 13.55
N SER A 31 0.47 8.71 12.76
CA SER A 31 1.80 9.01 13.29
C SER A 31 1.86 10.36 14.00
N MET A 32 1.23 11.39 13.45
CA MET A 32 1.17 12.71 14.08
C MET A 32 0.34 12.70 15.37
N ALA A 33 -0.69 11.86 15.48
CA ALA A 33 -1.39 11.62 16.73
C ALA A 33 -0.47 11.08 17.85
N ALA A 34 0.67 10.49 17.48
CA ALA A 34 1.72 10.02 18.39
C ALA A 34 2.97 10.93 18.38
N ASN A 35 2.89 12.15 17.83
CA ASN A 35 4.01 13.08 17.66
C ASN A 35 5.21 12.47 16.89
N LEU A 36 4.95 11.59 15.92
CA LEU A 36 5.97 10.96 15.09
C LEU A 36 5.87 11.41 13.63
N GLU A 37 7.01 11.73 13.02
CA GLU A 37 7.11 12.01 11.59
C GLU A 37 7.54 10.76 10.82
N VAL A 38 6.67 10.22 9.96
CA VAL A 38 7.00 9.06 9.11
C VAL A 38 7.55 9.50 7.77
N ARG A 39 8.70 8.96 7.38
CA ARG A 39 9.31 9.15 6.06
C ARG A 39 8.93 8.02 5.09
N VAL A 40 8.81 8.36 3.81
CA VAL A 40 8.40 7.43 2.73
C VAL A 40 9.45 7.38 1.60
N PRO A 41 10.60 6.71 1.82
CA PRO A 41 11.74 6.75 0.87
C PRO A 41 11.40 6.31 -0.57
N PHE A 42 10.44 5.40 -0.73
CA PHE A 42 10.00 4.93 -2.05
C PHE A 42 9.28 5.99 -2.90
N LEU A 43 8.88 7.11 -2.29
CA LEU A 43 8.26 8.25 -2.98
C LEU A 43 9.24 9.41 -3.23
N ASN A 44 10.55 9.16 -3.12
CA ASN A 44 11.51 10.15 -3.59
C ASN A 44 11.37 10.35 -5.11
N GLN A 45 11.79 11.51 -5.60
CA GLN A 45 11.63 11.88 -7.00
C GLN A 45 12.36 10.91 -7.94
N GLU A 46 13.58 10.53 -7.60
CA GLU A 46 14.42 9.63 -8.42
C GLU A 46 13.79 8.23 -8.59
N MET A 47 13.20 7.67 -7.54
CA MET A 47 12.52 6.37 -7.59
C MET A 47 11.23 6.47 -8.39
N LEU A 48 10.51 7.59 -8.32
CA LEU A 48 9.32 7.83 -9.14
C LEU A 48 9.69 7.92 -10.62
N GLU A 49 10.76 8.64 -10.97
CA GLU A 49 11.24 8.77 -12.35
C GLU A 49 11.77 7.44 -12.91
N LEU A 50 12.57 6.72 -12.12
CA LEU A 50 13.05 5.38 -12.46
C LEU A 50 11.85 4.44 -12.67
N GLY A 51 10.89 4.46 -11.74
CA GLY A 51 9.66 3.70 -11.83
C GLY A 51 8.86 4.04 -13.08
N ALA A 52 8.70 5.32 -13.42
CA ALA A 52 7.91 5.76 -14.57
C ALA A 52 8.50 5.28 -15.90
N ARG A 53 9.83 5.35 -16.06
CA ARG A 53 10.55 4.96 -17.31
C ARG A 53 10.76 3.46 -17.45
N MET A 54 10.63 2.70 -16.35
CA MET A 54 10.94 1.28 -16.34
C MET A 54 9.97 0.44 -17.20
N PRO A 55 10.48 -0.51 -18.01
CA PRO A 55 9.68 -1.50 -18.72
C PRO A 55 8.72 -2.26 -17.80
N THR A 56 7.48 -2.47 -18.26
CA THR A 56 6.42 -3.08 -17.42
C THR A 56 6.74 -4.50 -16.99
N ASN A 57 7.43 -5.28 -17.83
CA ASN A 57 7.87 -6.65 -17.53
C ASN A 57 8.86 -6.74 -16.34
N LEU A 58 9.56 -5.64 -16.01
CA LEU A 58 10.41 -5.56 -14.82
C LEU A 58 9.62 -5.26 -13.55
N LYS A 59 8.47 -4.59 -13.67
CA LYS A 59 7.56 -4.32 -12.54
C LYS A 59 6.71 -5.55 -12.21
N LEU A 60 6.20 -6.20 -13.24
CA LEU A 60 5.33 -7.37 -13.19
C LEU A 60 5.78 -8.41 -14.23
N ARG A 61 6.23 -9.57 -13.76
CA ARG A 61 6.65 -10.69 -14.62
C ARG A 61 5.70 -11.87 -14.46
N GLY A 62 4.76 -12.04 -15.38
CA GLY A 62 3.62 -12.94 -15.18
C GLY A 62 2.82 -12.52 -13.94
N LEU A 63 2.60 -13.43 -12.99
CA LEU A 63 1.94 -13.12 -11.71
C LEU A 63 2.90 -12.59 -10.62
N LYS A 64 4.20 -12.46 -10.93
CA LYS A 64 5.21 -12.00 -9.96
C LYS A 64 5.26 -10.47 -9.92
N ARG A 65 4.59 -9.90 -8.92
CA ARG A 65 4.61 -8.47 -8.59
C ARG A 65 5.95 -8.05 -7.98
N LYS A 66 6.32 -6.76 -8.17
CA LYS A 66 7.55 -6.16 -7.63
C LYS A 66 8.81 -6.92 -8.08
N TYR A 67 8.81 -7.41 -9.33
CA TYR A 67 9.81 -8.38 -9.78
C TYR A 67 11.25 -7.85 -9.67
N ILE A 68 11.53 -6.68 -10.24
CA ILE A 68 12.87 -6.08 -10.15
C ILE A 68 13.28 -5.75 -8.72
N LEU A 69 12.35 -5.25 -7.90
CA LEU A 69 12.62 -4.90 -6.50
C LEU A 69 12.99 -6.15 -5.70
N LYS A 70 12.30 -7.28 -5.96
CA LYS A 70 12.65 -8.57 -5.35
C LYS A 70 14.05 -9.00 -5.76
N ARG A 71 14.38 -8.92 -7.06
CA ARG A 71 15.73 -9.28 -7.56
C ARG A 71 16.83 -8.42 -6.95
N ALA A 72 16.59 -7.13 -6.77
CA ALA A 72 17.54 -6.24 -6.10
C ALA A 72 17.71 -6.60 -4.61
N ALA A 73 16.62 -6.96 -3.93
CA ALA A 73 16.62 -7.30 -2.51
C ALA A 73 17.20 -8.70 -2.19
N GLU A 74 17.36 -9.60 -3.16
CA GLU A 74 17.97 -10.92 -2.96
C GLU A 74 19.40 -10.85 -2.41
N LYS A 75 20.11 -9.74 -2.64
CA LYS A 75 21.46 -9.51 -2.11
C LYS A 75 21.47 -9.00 -0.66
N LEU A 76 20.32 -8.58 -0.14
CA LEU A 76 20.20 -7.87 1.13
C LEU A 76 19.40 -8.66 2.18
N LEU A 77 18.50 -9.53 1.75
CA LEU A 77 17.55 -10.21 2.62
C LEU A 77 17.43 -11.70 2.27
N PRO A 78 17.10 -12.58 3.25
CA PRO A 78 16.86 -13.99 3.00
C PRO A 78 15.75 -14.23 1.95
N ARG A 79 15.92 -15.31 1.19
CA ARG A 79 15.05 -15.63 0.03
C ARG A 79 13.58 -15.76 0.44
N GLU A 80 13.32 -16.34 1.60
CA GLU A 80 12.00 -16.55 2.19
C GLU A 80 11.29 -15.23 2.51
N VAL A 81 12.03 -14.17 2.85
CA VAL A 81 11.49 -12.81 3.07
C VAL A 81 11.17 -12.15 1.74
N VAL A 82 12.12 -12.16 0.80
CA VAL A 82 12.02 -11.50 -0.51
C VAL A 82 10.88 -12.09 -1.34
N TRP A 83 10.75 -13.42 -1.35
CA TRP A 83 9.80 -14.14 -2.20
C TRP A 83 8.50 -14.52 -1.50
N ARG A 84 8.32 -14.14 -0.23
CA ARG A 84 7.08 -14.34 0.53
C ARG A 84 5.85 -13.86 -0.24
N LYS A 85 4.73 -14.56 -0.03
CA LYS A 85 3.40 -14.09 -0.48
C LYS A 85 3.10 -12.73 0.17
N LYS A 86 2.46 -11.82 -0.58
CA LYS A 86 2.06 -10.51 -0.06
C LYS A 86 1.04 -10.71 1.07
N ALA A 87 1.37 -10.25 2.27
CA ALA A 87 0.40 -10.05 3.33
C ALA A 87 -0.21 -8.65 3.22
N GLY A 88 -1.50 -8.53 3.55
CA GLY A 88 -2.13 -7.24 3.81
C GLY A 88 -1.65 -6.68 5.15
N PHE A 89 -1.74 -5.35 5.29
CA PHE A 89 -1.50 -4.65 6.55
C PHE A 89 -2.79 -3.89 6.91
N GLY A 90 -3.87 -4.64 7.10
CA GLY A 90 -5.17 -4.07 7.47
C GLY A 90 -5.39 -4.23 8.98
N ALA A 91 -6.00 -3.23 9.61
CA ALA A 91 -6.52 -3.38 10.95
C ALA A 91 -7.54 -4.54 11.00
N PRO A 92 -7.63 -5.30 12.10
CA PRO A 92 -8.55 -6.43 12.24
C PRO A 92 -9.99 -5.96 12.50
N ILE A 93 -10.50 -5.06 11.65
CA ILE A 93 -11.80 -4.38 11.77
C ILE A 93 -12.93 -5.40 11.98
N ARG A 94 -12.96 -6.49 11.21
CA ARG A 94 -13.99 -7.53 11.35
C ARG A 94 -14.03 -8.13 12.76
N SER A 95 -12.87 -8.37 13.37
CA SER A 95 -12.79 -8.90 14.73
C SER A 95 -13.18 -7.85 15.76
N TRP A 96 -12.83 -6.59 15.54
CA TRP A 96 -13.21 -5.50 16.43
C TRP A 96 -14.70 -5.25 16.43
N LEU A 97 -15.32 -5.14 15.24
CA LEU A 97 -16.77 -4.90 15.10
C LEU A 97 -17.60 -6.04 15.70
N ARG A 98 -17.12 -7.29 15.62
CA ARG A 98 -17.82 -8.45 16.18
C ARG A 98 -17.54 -8.70 17.65
N GLY A 99 -16.53 -8.05 18.22
CA GLY A 99 -16.10 -8.24 19.61
C GLY A 99 -16.16 -6.92 20.36
N PRO A 100 -15.00 -6.30 20.66
CA PRO A 100 -14.92 -5.16 21.58
C PRO A 100 -15.74 -3.94 21.16
N LEU A 101 -15.99 -3.71 19.87
CA LEU A 101 -16.79 -2.58 19.39
C LEU A 101 -18.26 -2.93 19.21
N ARG A 102 -18.68 -4.18 19.47
CA ARG A 102 -20.06 -4.61 19.27
C ARG A 102 -21.08 -3.75 20.04
N PRO A 103 -20.87 -3.43 21.34
CA PRO A 103 -21.82 -2.59 22.09
C PRO A 103 -22.02 -1.20 21.47
N MET A 104 -20.93 -0.58 21.00
CA MET A 104 -20.98 0.73 20.34
C MET A 104 -21.77 0.68 19.03
N ILE A 105 -21.68 -0.43 18.28
CA ILE A 105 -22.44 -0.59 17.03
C ILE A 105 -23.92 -0.79 17.30
N ASP A 106 -24.26 -1.65 18.28
CA ASP A 106 -25.66 -1.92 18.62
C ASP A 106 -26.37 -0.66 19.13
N ASP A 107 -25.65 0.22 19.85
CA ASP A 107 -26.12 1.53 20.30
C ASP A 107 -26.31 2.52 19.14
N LEU A 108 -25.24 2.81 18.37
CA LEU A 108 -25.25 3.81 17.30
C LEU A 108 -26.16 3.47 16.10
N LEU A 109 -26.50 2.20 15.92
CA LEU A 109 -27.38 1.73 14.84
C LEU A 109 -28.76 1.29 15.36
N SER A 110 -29.09 1.62 16.62
CA SER A 110 -30.40 1.33 17.18
C SER A 110 -31.48 2.16 16.48
N ALA A 111 -32.70 1.62 16.42
CA ALA A 111 -33.83 2.29 15.77
C ALA A 111 -34.34 3.53 16.54
N GLU A 112 -33.87 3.74 17.76
CA GLU A 112 -34.34 4.77 18.69
C GLU A 112 -33.51 6.06 18.63
N THR A 113 -32.65 6.20 17.60
CA THR A 113 -31.86 7.42 17.35
C THR A 113 -32.64 8.46 16.55
#